data_AF-A0A1G2IY65-F1
#
_entry.id   AF-A0A1G2IY65-F1
#
_cell.length_a   1.000
_cell.length_b   1.000
_cell.length_c   1.000
_cell.angle_alpha   90.00
_cell.angle_beta   90.00
_cell.angle_gamma   90.00
#
_symmetry.space_group_name_H-M   'P 1'
#
loop_
_entity.id
_entity.type
_entity.pdbx_description
1 polymer ?
#
loop_
_entity_poly.entity_id
_entity_poly.type
_entity_poly.pdbx_seq_one_letter_code
_entity_poly.pdbx_strand_id
1 'polypeptide(L)'
;MNWKSAIKHLVFIRNKPLVIFGMAKGFFKAIVLRQNVLRTVDLAVTYNCHYKCEYCSAFLLKKEGKEVLTVEQIKNIWEQARSLGAMHINLTGGEPLMRDIDELCRIIKNFSPEKTLVSMVTNSVLVTKEKLKKLKEAGLDTLQLSIESLDPKINDRIRGIKGVTQKTTEALRFAKELGLNVCLSAVACHDNQTELKKLLDFAKKEDVFLLLNTASSVGKWQEKSEMKMVEKDIVLFEDFMKDAYVRSDTSFNFSGKSGCPGGKERIHITAYGDVITCPLVQVSYGNVLKESLQTIYKRMNRMPFIKKYSRLCKHSFDDEYYQQICRPAEQIKNPPMSVFSHPNIENID
;
A
#
# COMPACT_ATOMS: atom_id res chain seq x y z
N MET A 1 -1.87 -9.88 19.81
CA MET A 1 -0.62 -9.10 19.63
C MET A 1 0.10 -9.02 20.96
N ASN A 2 1.37 -9.43 21.08
CA ASN A 2 2.10 -9.36 22.35
C ASN A 2 2.49 -7.91 22.69
N TRP A 3 2.69 -7.60 23.97
CA TRP A 3 3.01 -6.24 24.45
C TRP A 3 4.30 -5.66 23.85
N LYS A 4 5.32 -6.52 23.64
CA LYS A 4 6.59 -6.12 23.00
C LYS A 4 6.39 -5.64 21.56
N SER A 5 5.51 -6.30 20.80
CA SER A 5 5.12 -5.89 19.45
C SER A 5 4.44 -4.53 19.54
N ALA A 6 3.44 -4.37 20.43
CA ALA A 6 2.68 -3.13 20.60
C ALA A 6 3.60 -1.92 20.86
N ILE A 7 4.59 -2.04 21.75
CA ILE A 7 5.56 -0.96 22.01
C ILE A 7 6.34 -0.63 20.73
N LYS A 8 6.87 -1.64 20.04
CA LYS A 8 7.66 -1.43 18.81
C LYS A 8 6.82 -0.76 17.71
N HIS A 9 5.53 -1.07 17.63
CA HIS A 9 4.58 -0.40 16.73
C HIS A 9 4.28 1.06 17.10
N LEU A 10 4.56 1.51 18.31
CA LEU A 10 4.24 2.88 18.74
C LEU A 10 5.45 3.81 18.68
N VAL A 11 6.66 3.26 18.49
CA VAL A 11 7.90 4.06 18.44
C VAL A 11 7.84 5.14 17.35
N PHE A 12 7.25 4.84 16.19
CA PHE A 12 7.20 5.78 15.07
C PHE A 12 6.19 6.91 15.23
N ILE A 13 5.18 6.78 16.11
CA ILE A 13 4.20 7.85 16.39
C ILE A 13 4.52 8.67 17.62
N ARG A 14 5.54 8.27 18.41
CA ARG A 14 5.89 8.90 19.70
C ARG A 14 6.11 10.41 19.58
N ASN A 15 6.65 10.87 18.44
CA ASN A 15 6.98 12.28 18.22
C ASN A 15 5.87 13.05 17.48
N LYS A 16 4.68 12.46 17.28
CA LYS A 16 3.56 13.08 16.55
C LYS A 16 2.26 13.08 17.37
N PRO A 17 2.12 13.97 18.37
CA PRO A 17 0.95 13.99 19.26
C PRO A 17 -0.38 14.22 18.51
N LEU A 18 -0.35 14.98 17.41
CA LEU A 18 -1.55 15.24 16.59
C LEU A 18 -2.03 13.99 15.84
N VAL A 19 -1.11 13.08 15.47
CA VAL A 19 -1.47 11.77 14.91
C VAL A 19 -2.12 10.91 15.98
N ILE A 20 -1.58 10.89 17.21
CA ILE A 20 -2.16 10.15 18.34
C ILE A 20 -3.59 10.63 18.62
N PHE A 21 -3.82 11.95 18.63
CA PHE A 21 -5.17 12.51 18.77
C PHE A 21 -6.09 12.09 17.62
N GLY A 22 -5.58 12.11 16.37
CA GLY A 22 -6.30 11.59 15.20
C GLY A 22 -6.70 10.13 15.36
N MET A 23 -5.77 9.28 15.83
CA MET A 23 -6.04 7.86 16.11
C MET A 23 -7.12 7.70 17.18
N ALA A 24 -7.04 8.41 18.29
CA ALA A 24 -8.03 8.35 19.36
C ALA A 24 -9.44 8.74 18.86
N LYS A 25 -9.54 9.80 18.06
CA LYS A 25 -10.78 10.20 17.39
C LYS A 25 -11.28 9.13 16.42
N GLY A 26 -10.38 8.48 15.68
CA GLY A 26 -10.69 7.37 14.79
C GLY A 26 -11.28 6.18 15.54
N PHE A 27 -10.66 5.77 16.64
CA PHE A 27 -11.20 4.72 17.52
C PHE A 27 -12.56 5.07 18.09
N PHE A 28 -12.75 6.29 18.59
CA PHE A 28 -14.03 6.73 19.10
C PHE A 28 -15.14 6.61 18.04
N LYS A 29 -14.89 7.12 16.82
CA LYS A 29 -15.87 7.01 15.72
C LYS A 29 -16.14 5.55 15.32
N ALA A 30 -15.11 4.71 15.25
CA ALA A 30 -15.26 3.33 14.82
C ALA A 30 -15.94 2.44 15.86
N ILE A 31 -15.58 2.57 17.14
CA ILE A 31 -16.06 1.71 18.22
C ILE A 31 -17.38 2.23 18.80
N VAL A 32 -17.46 3.53 19.09
CA VAL A 32 -18.63 4.14 19.76
C VAL A 32 -19.71 4.50 18.74
N LEU A 33 -19.36 5.23 17.68
CA LEU A 33 -20.33 5.67 16.67
C LEU A 33 -20.60 4.62 15.57
N ARG A 34 -19.86 3.50 15.57
CA ARG A 34 -19.93 2.44 14.55
C ARG A 34 -19.80 2.97 13.11
N GLN A 35 -19.00 4.02 12.94
CA GLN A 35 -18.74 4.65 11.64
C GLN A 35 -17.46 4.09 11.03
N ASN A 36 -17.45 3.92 9.71
CA ASN A 36 -16.20 3.70 8.99
C ASN A 36 -15.38 4.99 9.00
N VAL A 37 -14.08 4.86 9.22
CA VAL A 37 -13.14 5.97 9.26
C VAL A 37 -12.04 5.67 8.26
N LEU A 38 -11.84 6.58 7.30
CA LEU A 38 -10.72 6.46 6.38
C LEU A 38 -9.44 6.69 7.20
N ARG A 39 -8.51 5.74 7.18
CA ARG A 39 -7.26 5.77 7.94
C ARG A 39 -6.06 6.03 7.06
N THR A 40 -5.98 5.27 5.96
CA THR A 40 -4.83 5.23 5.05
C THR A 40 -5.26 5.56 3.63
N VAL A 41 -4.48 6.39 2.94
CA VAL A 41 -4.57 6.56 1.49
C VAL A 41 -3.27 6.11 0.85
N ASP A 42 -3.32 5.15 -0.07
CA ASP A 42 -2.21 4.95 -1.00
C ASP A 42 -2.40 5.89 -2.18
N LEU A 43 -1.40 6.70 -2.48
CA LEU A 43 -1.43 7.63 -3.60
C LEU A 43 -0.37 7.23 -4.61
N ALA A 44 -0.79 6.84 -5.81
CA ALA A 44 0.12 6.70 -6.92
C ALA A 44 0.54 8.09 -7.43
N VAL A 45 1.83 8.44 -7.32
CA VAL A 45 2.33 9.76 -7.78
C VAL A 45 2.77 9.74 -9.25
N THR A 46 3.01 8.54 -9.78
CA THR A 46 3.32 8.24 -11.18
C THR A 46 3.19 6.73 -11.41
N TYR A 47 2.97 6.29 -12.64
CA TYR A 47 3.06 4.88 -13.03
C TYR A 47 4.32 4.57 -13.87
N ASN A 48 5.21 5.54 -14.04
CA ASN A 48 6.53 5.28 -14.62
C ASN A 48 7.38 4.45 -13.66
N CYS A 49 8.11 3.48 -14.19
CA CYS A 49 8.97 2.59 -13.42
C CYS A 49 10.08 2.00 -14.30
N HIS A 50 11.27 1.82 -13.73
CA HIS A 50 12.40 1.16 -14.39
C HIS A 50 12.25 -0.37 -14.45
N TYR A 51 11.45 -0.94 -13.55
CA TYR A 51 11.38 -2.38 -13.34
C TYR A 51 10.33 -3.02 -14.25
N LYS A 52 10.51 -4.31 -14.52
CA LYS A 52 9.58 -5.12 -15.30
C LYS A 52 9.09 -6.31 -14.50
N CYS A 53 8.79 -6.10 -13.21
CA CYS A 53 8.51 -7.16 -12.26
C CYS A 53 7.52 -8.20 -12.79
N GLU A 54 7.72 -9.48 -12.47
CA GLU A 54 6.91 -10.61 -12.91
C GLU A 54 5.48 -10.59 -12.36
N TYR A 55 5.21 -9.80 -11.32
CA TYR A 55 3.93 -9.75 -10.60
C TYR A 55 3.20 -8.41 -10.66
N CYS A 56 3.80 -7.38 -11.26
CA CYS A 56 3.32 -6.00 -11.09
C CYS A 56 1.86 -5.86 -11.53
N SER A 57 1.01 -5.24 -10.69
CA SER A 57 -0.34 -4.81 -11.08
C SER A 57 -0.38 -3.36 -11.59
N ALA A 58 0.52 -2.51 -11.09
CA ALA A 58 0.51 -1.07 -11.36
C ALA A 58 0.74 -0.71 -12.84
N PHE A 59 1.36 -1.58 -13.63
CA PHE A 59 1.55 -1.31 -15.07
C PHE A 59 0.22 -1.25 -15.83
N LEU A 60 -0.80 -2.00 -15.39
CA LEU A 60 -2.15 -1.96 -15.97
C LEU A 60 -2.76 -0.55 -15.87
N LEU A 61 -2.40 0.17 -14.81
CA LEU A 61 -2.88 1.51 -14.54
C LEU A 61 -2.06 2.58 -15.27
N LYS A 62 -1.01 2.25 -16.03
CA LYS A 62 -0.27 3.25 -16.81
C LYS A 62 -1.09 3.66 -18.04
N LYS A 63 -1.27 4.97 -18.24
CA LYS A 63 -2.01 5.54 -19.39
C LYS A 63 -1.06 6.45 -20.15
N GLU A 64 -0.78 6.09 -21.40
CA GLU A 64 0.10 6.89 -22.26
C GLU A 64 -0.56 8.25 -22.59
N GLY A 65 0.24 9.31 -22.61
CA GLY A 65 -0.21 10.67 -22.90
C GLY A 65 -1.12 11.32 -21.85
N LYS A 66 -1.45 10.62 -20.74
CA LYS A 66 -2.27 11.18 -19.68
C LYS A 66 -1.40 11.83 -18.59
N GLU A 67 -1.68 13.08 -18.30
CA GLU A 67 -1.00 13.82 -17.23
C GLU A 67 -1.33 13.25 -15.85
N VAL A 68 -0.30 13.15 -15.01
CA VAL A 68 -0.45 12.77 -13.61
C VAL A 68 -0.94 13.95 -12.78
N LEU A 69 -1.51 13.67 -11.60
CA LEU A 69 -1.97 14.70 -10.68
C LEU A 69 -0.86 15.72 -10.36
N THR A 70 -1.24 17.01 -10.35
CA THR A 70 -0.37 18.12 -9.95
C THR A 70 -0.18 18.15 -8.43
N VAL A 71 0.81 18.91 -7.96
CA VAL A 71 1.08 19.09 -6.52
C VAL A 71 -0.15 19.69 -5.81
N GLU A 72 -0.82 20.64 -6.44
CA GLU A 72 -2.00 21.34 -5.92
C GLU A 72 -3.22 20.42 -5.87
N GLN A 73 -3.43 19.59 -6.91
CA GLN A 73 -4.48 18.58 -6.92
C GLN A 73 -4.26 17.57 -5.79
N ILE A 74 -3.03 17.08 -5.61
CA ILE A 74 -2.67 16.16 -4.54
C ILE A 74 -2.93 16.78 -3.17
N LYS A 75 -2.59 18.06 -2.97
CA LYS A 75 -2.89 18.79 -1.73
C LYS A 75 -4.39 18.80 -1.44
N ASN A 76 -5.21 19.20 -2.41
CA ASN A 76 -6.67 19.24 -2.26
C ASN A 76 -7.27 17.85 -1.96
N ILE A 77 -6.79 16.81 -2.64
CA ILE A 77 -7.20 15.42 -2.40
C ILE A 77 -6.89 15.02 -0.96
N TRP A 78 -5.70 15.36 -0.46
CA TRP A 78 -5.30 15.02 0.90
C TRP A 78 -6.13 15.76 1.96
N GLU A 79 -6.45 17.03 1.74
CA GLU A 79 -7.34 17.80 2.63
C GLU A 79 -8.73 17.14 2.72
N GLN A 80 -9.29 16.68 1.59
CA GLN A 80 -10.53 15.91 1.57
C GLN A 80 -10.38 14.59 2.34
N ALA A 81 -9.29 13.85 2.15
CA ALA A 81 -9.05 12.58 2.86
C ALA A 81 -8.93 12.79 4.38
N ARG A 82 -8.23 13.84 4.83
CA ARG A 82 -8.12 14.21 6.25
C ARG A 82 -9.49 14.52 6.86
N SER A 83 -10.38 15.15 6.11
CA SER A 83 -11.76 15.42 6.57
C SER A 83 -12.56 14.13 6.86
N LEU A 84 -12.23 13.04 6.15
CA LEU A 84 -12.78 11.68 6.35
C LEU A 84 -12.08 10.90 7.48
N GLY A 85 -11.02 11.46 8.06
CA GLY A 85 -10.26 10.87 9.16
C GLY A 85 -8.86 10.35 8.79
N ALA A 86 -8.44 10.51 7.52
CA ALA A 86 -7.16 9.97 7.07
C ALA A 86 -6.00 10.59 7.84
N MET A 87 -5.05 9.76 8.24
CA MET A 87 -3.87 10.16 9.01
C MET A 87 -2.59 9.53 8.51
N HIS A 88 -2.69 8.56 7.61
CA HIS A 88 -1.56 7.92 6.96
C HIS A 88 -1.70 8.07 5.45
N ILE A 89 -0.65 8.53 4.80
CA ILE A 89 -0.52 8.54 3.35
C ILE A 89 0.72 7.75 2.96
N ASN A 90 0.55 6.86 1.99
CA ASN A 90 1.61 6.04 1.43
C ASN A 90 1.81 6.38 -0.04
N LEU A 91 2.97 6.94 -0.38
CA LEU A 91 3.34 7.28 -1.75
C LEU A 91 3.81 6.02 -2.48
N THR A 92 3.18 5.74 -3.63
CA THR A 92 3.40 4.51 -4.40
C THR A 92 3.16 4.76 -5.90
N GLY A 93 2.81 3.73 -6.66
CA GLY A 93 2.45 3.77 -8.07
C GLY A 93 3.31 2.80 -8.89
N GLY A 94 4.04 3.34 -9.85
CA GLY A 94 5.23 2.71 -10.41
C GLY A 94 6.40 2.86 -9.44
N GLU A 95 7.33 3.76 -9.74
CA GLU A 95 8.41 4.15 -8.83
C GLU A 95 8.26 5.64 -8.49
N PRO A 96 7.94 6.01 -7.23
CA PRO A 96 7.80 7.41 -6.85
C PRO A 96 8.98 8.29 -7.24
N LEU A 97 10.21 7.80 -7.11
CA LEU A 97 11.43 8.54 -7.47
C LEU A 97 11.61 8.79 -8.97
N MET A 98 10.69 8.34 -9.83
CA MET A 98 10.57 8.76 -11.24
C MET A 98 9.97 10.16 -11.38
N ARG A 99 9.29 10.65 -10.34
CA ARG A 99 8.84 12.04 -10.27
C ARG A 99 10.00 12.91 -9.80
N ASP A 100 10.02 14.16 -10.25
CA ASP A 100 11.00 15.15 -9.81
C ASP A 100 11.07 15.20 -8.27
N ILE A 101 12.29 15.23 -7.73
CA ILE A 101 12.52 15.11 -6.29
C ILE A 101 12.00 16.33 -5.53
N ASP A 102 12.07 17.52 -6.12
CA ASP A 102 11.64 18.75 -5.48
C ASP A 102 10.11 18.87 -5.51
N GLU A 103 9.45 18.36 -6.57
CA GLU A 103 7.99 18.10 -6.55
C GLU A 103 7.57 17.12 -5.47
N LEU A 104 8.24 15.97 -5.34
CA LEU A 104 7.94 15.00 -4.27
C LEU A 104 8.07 15.63 -2.89
N CYS A 105 9.11 16.44 -2.66
CA CYS A 105 9.30 17.15 -1.41
C CYS A 105 8.17 18.15 -1.15
N ARG A 106 7.69 18.88 -2.17
CA ARG A 106 6.52 19.77 -2.05
C ARG A 106 5.24 18.99 -1.73
N ILE A 107 5.02 17.85 -2.39
CA ILE A 107 3.90 16.93 -2.11
C ILE A 107 3.91 16.50 -0.64
N ILE A 108 5.04 16.01 -0.14
CA ILE A 108 5.18 15.54 1.25
C ILE A 108 4.90 16.67 2.25
N LYS A 109 5.45 17.87 2.02
CA LYS A 109 5.20 19.04 2.88
C LYS A 109 3.72 19.42 2.92
N ASN A 110 3.04 19.36 1.77
CA ASN A 110 1.60 19.63 1.66
C ASN A 110 0.73 18.63 2.42
N PHE A 111 1.26 17.48 2.83
CA PHE A 111 0.53 16.55 3.67
C PHE A 111 0.43 16.97 5.14
N SER A 112 1.06 18.07 5.54
CA SER A 112 1.18 18.47 6.95
C SER A 112 1.78 17.34 7.80
N PRO A 113 3.08 16.99 7.60
CA PRO A 113 3.72 15.86 8.25
C PRO A 113 3.64 15.87 9.78
N GLU A 114 3.46 17.03 10.42
CA GLU A 114 3.25 17.13 11.86
C GLU A 114 1.92 16.50 12.34
N LYS A 115 0.97 16.32 11.42
CA LYS A 115 -0.35 15.71 11.65
C LYS A 115 -0.61 14.48 10.77
N THR A 116 0.40 13.99 10.06
CA THR A 116 0.26 12.92 9.07
C THR A 116 1.45 11.98 9.16
N LEU A 117 1.18 10.69 9.10
CA LEU A 117 2.19 9.68 8.83
C LEU A 117 2.41 9.62 7.32
N VAL A 118 3.62 9.90 6.87
CA VAL A 118 3.98 9.86 5.45
C VAL A 118 4.94 8.71 5.23
N SER A 119 4.52 7.74 4.43
CA SER A 119 5.38 6.65 3.99
C SER A 119 5.55 6.66 2.46
N MET A 120 6.60 6.01 1.98
CA MET A 120 6.85 5.85 0.56
C MET A 120 7.41 4.47 0.27
N VAL A 121 6.87 3.81 -0.76
CA VAL A 121 7.40 2.55 -1.30
C VAL A 121 8.36 2.84 -2.45
N THR A 122 9.52 2.19 -2.46
CA THR A 122 10.49 2.30 -3.56
C THR A 122 11.10 0.95 -3.91
N ASN A 123 11.55 0.81 -5.16
CA ASN A 123 12.38 -0.29 -5.65
C ASN A 123 13.89 -0.04 -5.43
N SER A 124 14.26 1.04 -4.74
CA SER A 124 15.62 1.38 -4.32
C SER A 124 16.60 1.82 -5.42
N VAL A 125 16.29 1.63 -6.71
CA VAL A 125 17.30 1.82 -7.78
C VAL A 125 17.72 3.28 -7.97
N LEU A 126 16.79 4.21 -7.73
CA LEU A 126 17.02 5.66 -7.85
C LEU A 126 17.37 6.32 -6.54
N VAL A 127 17.47 5.55 -5.46
CA VAL A 127 17.76 6.06 -4.13
C VAL A 127 19.22 6.53 -4.08
N THR A 128 19.40 7.76 -3.61
CA THR A 128 20.70 8.30 -3.21
C THR A 128 20.56 8.86 -1.80
N LYS A 129 21.68 8.93 -1.07
CA LYS A 129 21.70 9.53 0.28
C LYS A 129 21.16 10.98 0.27
N GLU A 130 21.46 11.75 -0.77
CA GLU A 130 20.94 13.10 -0.95
C GLU A 130 19.42 13.14 -1.12
N LYS A 131 18.85 12.30 -1.99
CA LYS A 131 17.39 12.23 -2.17
C LYS A 131 16.69 11.83 -0.87
N LEU A 132 17.23 10.85 -0.14
CA LEU A 132 16.67 10.46 1.16
C LEU A 132 16.74 11.59 2.19
N LYS A 133 17.83 12.36 2.20
CA LYS A 133 17.96 13.54 3.07
C LYS A 133 16.88 14.57 2.74
N LYS A 134 16.69 14.92 1.47
CA LYS A 134 15.62 15.84 1.02
C LYS A 134 14.22 15.34 1.44
N LEU A 135 13.94 14.06 1.23
CA LEU A 135 12.65 13.45 1.60
C LEU A 135 12.42 13.46 3.11
N LYS A 136 13.44 13.14 3.91
CA LYS A 136 13.38 13.22 5.37
C LYS A 136 13.10 14.64 5.84
N GLU A 137 13.82 15.63 5.30
CA GLU A 137 13.62 17.05 5.60
C GLU A 137 12.23 17.56 5.18
N ALA A 138 11.65 16.99 4.12
CA ALA A 138 10.29 17.28 3.72
C ALA A 138 9.23 16.70 4.67
N GLY A 139 9.57 15.68 5.46
CA GLY A 139 8.70 15.04 6.44
C GLY A 139 8.32 13.58 6.14
N LEU A 140 9.09 12.88 5.31
CA LEU A 140 8.94 11.43 5.13
C LEU A 140 9.27 10.71 6.46
N ASP A 141 8.36 9.87 6.94
CA ASP A 141 8.55 9.13 8.19
C ASP A 141 9.17 7.76 7.96
N THR A 142 8.67 7.06 6.93
CA THR A 142 8.96 5.64 6.71
C THR A 142 9.24 5.36 5.24
N LEU A 143 10.40 4.76 4.98
CA LEU A 143 10.76 4.22 3.68
C LEU A 143 10.49 2.72 3.63
N GLN A 144 9.71 2.27 2.66
CA GLN A 144 9.45 0.86 2.41
C GLN A 144 10.29 0.40 1.22
N LEU A 145 11.25 -0.49 1.49
CA LEU A 145 12.17 -1.02 0.50
C LEU A 145 11.67 -2.36 -0.04
N SER A 146 11.38 -2.39 -1.33
CA SER A 146 10.83 -3.59 -1.98
C SER A 146 11.94 -4.63 -2.23
N ILE A 147 11.82 -5.83 -1.63
CA ILE A 147 12.81 -6.90 -1.74
C ILE A 147 12.13 -8.27 -1.63
N GLU A 148 12.41 -9.20 -2.55
CA GLU A 148 11.79 -10.53 -2.54
C GLU A 148 12.74 -11.63 -2.06
N SER A 149 14.05 -11.41 -2.13
CA SER A 149 15.07 -12.36 -1.68
C SER A 149 16.40 -11.64 -1.41
N LEU A 150 17.22 -12.21 -0.52
CA LEU A 150 18.61 -11.80 -0.33
C LEU A 150 19.55 -12.43 -1.37
N ASP A 151 19.09 -13.41 -2.15
CA ASP A 151 19.80 -13.93 -3.31
C ASP A 151 19.60 -12.96 -4.50
N PRO A 152 20.68 -12.34 -5.01
CA PRO A 152 20.60 -11.46 -6.17
C PRO A 152 19.95 -12.12 -7.39
N LYS A 153 20.17 -13.43 -7.63
CA LYS A 153 19.61 -14.12 -8.80
C LYS A 153 18.08 -14.18 -8.76
N ILE A 154 17.52 -14.48 -7.58
CA ILE A 154 16.06 -14.57 -7.39
C ILE A 154 15.45 -13.17 -7.54
N ASN A 155 16.03 -12.19 -6.85
CA ASN A 155 15.51 -10.82 -6.85
C ASN A 155 15.59 -10.19 -8.24
N ASP A 156 16.73 -10.31 -8.92
CA ASP A 156 16.95 -9.73 -10.24
C ASP A 156 16.01 -10.36 -11.29
N ARG A 157 15.76 -11.68 -11.19
CA ARG A 157 14.76 -12.38 -12.02
C ARG A 157 13.37 -11.79 -11.80
N ILE A 158 12.89 -11.79 -10.55
CA ILE A 158 11.52 -11.35 -10.22
C ILE A 158 11.29 -9.89 -10.62
N ARG A 159 12.31 -9.04 -10.49
CA ARG A 159 12.23 -7.59 -10.75
C ARG A 159 12.53 -7.21 -12.20
N GLY A 160 13.21 -8.08 -12.94
CA GLY A 160 13.55 -7.91 -14.35
C GLY A 160 14.74 -6.98 -14.61
N ILE A 161 15.55 -6.67 -13.60
CA ILE A 161 16.79 -5.88 -13.72
C ILE A 161 17.88 -6.42 -12.79
N LYS A 162 19.15 -6.09 -13.06
CA LYS A 162 20.29 -6.56 -12.25
C LYS A 162 20.57 -5.67 -11.04
N GLY A 163 21.10 -6.26 -9.96
CA GLY A 163 21.67 -5.54 -8.81
C GLY A 163 20.63 -5.04 -7.79
N VAL A 164 19.42 -5.60 -7.79
CA VAL A 164 18.32 -5.13 -6.91
C VAL A 164 18.68 -5.27 -5.45
N THR A 165 19.21 -6.44 -5.05
CA THR A 165 19.56 -6.72 -3.66
C THR A 165 20.62 -5.74 -3.16
N GLN A 166 21.66 -5.47 -3.95
CA GLN A 166 22.70 -4.51 -3.60
C GLN A 166 22.15 -3.09 -3.45
N LYS A 167 21.32 -2.64 -4.39
CA LYS A 167 20.70 -1.30 -4.32
C LYS A 167 19.79 -1.16 -3.10
N THR A 168 19.09 -2.23 -2.74
CA THR A 168 18.21 -2.24 -1.58
C THR A 168 18.97 -2.22 -0.26
N THR A 169 20.04 -3.00 -0.13
CA THR A 169 20.88 -2.96 1.09
C THR A 169 21.65 -1.64 1.21
N GLU A 170 22.07 -1.04 0.11
CA GLU A 170 22.64 0.30 0.07
C GLU A 170 21.63 1.37 0.52
N ALA A 171 20.40 1.33 -0.01
CA ALA A 171 19.31 2.23 0.40
C ALA A 171 18.97 2.08 1.89
N LEU A 172 18.94 0.85 2.41
CA LEU A 172 18.74 0.56 3.82
C LEU A 172 19.83 1.22 4.69
N ARG A 173 21.10 1.07 4.31
CA ARG A 173 22.23 1.70 5.01
C ARG A 173 22.07 3.22 5.03
N PHE A 174 21.82 3.86 3.88
CA PHE A 174 21.66 5.31 3.81
C PHE A 174 20.50 5.81 4.67
N ALA A 175 19.35 5.12 4.63
CA ALA A 175 18.20 5.48 5.44
C ALA A 175 18.49 5.36 6.95
N LYS A 176 19.21 4.31 7.37
CA LYS A 176 19.65 4.13 8.77
C LYS A 176 20.63 5.21 9.22
N GLU A 177 21.63 5.53 8.40
CA GLU A 177 22.59 6.62 8.68
C GLU A 177 21.89 7.98 8.84
N LEU A 178 20.82 8.20 8.07
CA LEU A 178 20.00 9.39 8.17
C LEU A 178 18.98 9.32 9.33
N GLY A 179 18.84 8.21 10.03
CA GLY A 179 17.82 8.02 11.07
C GLY A 179 16.38 8.10 10.55
N LEU A 180 16.15 7.59 9.34
CA LEU A 180 14.81 7.40 8.76
C LEU A 180 14.27 6.03 9.17
N ASN A 181 12.97 5.91 9.44
CA ASN A 181 12.39 4.58 9.69
C ASN A 181 12.34 3.79 8.39
N VAL A 182 12.66 2.51 8.46
CA VAL A 182 12.70 1.63 7.29
C VAL A 182 11.91 0.35 7.56
N CYS A 183 11.20 -0.10 6.53
CA CYS A 183 10.61 -1.42 6.47
C CYS A 183 11.07 -2.12 5.19
N LEU A 184 11.35 -3.42 5.26
CA LEU A 184 11.44 -4.26 4.07
C LEU A 184 10.03 -4.67 3.66
N SER A 185 9.75 -4.76 2.36
CA SER A 185 8.44 -5.18 1.84
C SER A 185 8.61 -6.30 0.82
N ALA A 186 7.93 -7.42 1.05
CA ALA A 186 7.97 -8.61 0.21
C ALA A 186 6.56 -9.11 -0.10
N VAL A 187 6.43 -9.92 -1.16
CA VAL A 187 5.19 -10.61 -1.52
C VAL A 187 5.28 -12.07 -1.08
N ALA A 188 4.37 -12.50 -0.23
CA ALA A 188 4.19 -13.91 0.13
C ALA A 188 3.41 -14.61 -1.00
N CYS A 189 4.04 -15.59 -1.63
CA CYS A 189 3.48 -16.38 -2.73
C CYS A 189 3.70 -17.88 -2.47
N HIS A 190 3.21 -18.73 -3.37
CA HIS A 190 3.50 -20.16 -3.30
C HIS A 190 5.01 -20.42 -3.28
N ASP A 191 5.43 -21.35 -2.42
CA ASP A 191 6.80 -21.89 -2.33
C ASP A 191 7.95 -20.88 -2.13
N ASN A 192 7.69 -19.68 -1.58
CA ASN A 192 8.74 -18.70 -1.28
C ASN A 192 9.08 -18.54 0.21
N GLN A 193 8.58 -19.40 1.09
CA GLN A 193 8.69 -19.23 2.54
C GLN A 193 10.12 -19.32 3.06
N THR A 194 10.98 -20.09 2.39
CA THR A 194 12.43 -20.11 2.68
C THR A 194 13.05 -18.72 2.50
N GLU A 195 12.67 -17.99 1.46
CA GLU A 195 13.15 -16.63 1.22
C GLU A 195 12.54 -15.63 2.22
N LEU A 196 11.24 -15.76 2.54
CA LEU A 196 10.60 -14.96 3.58
C LEU A 196 11.26 -15.14 4.95
N LYS A 197 11.67 -16.36 5.31
CA LYS A 197 12.38 -16.63 6.55
C LYS A 197 13.75 -15.93 6.58
N LYS A 198 14.52 -16.02 5.50
CA LYS A 198 15.80 -15.31 5.38
C LYS A 198 15.62 -13.79 5.49
N LEU A 199 14.56 -13.25 4.86
CA LEU A 199 14.22 -11.83 4.96
C LEU A 199 13.82 -11.43 6.38
N LEU A 200 13.08 -12.28 7.09
CA LEU A 200 12.73 -12.03 8.50
C LEU A 200 13.96 -12.02 9.40
N ASP A 201 14.86 -12.99 9.24
CA ASP A 201 16.09 -13.06 10.02
C ASP A 201 16.99 -11.83 9.75
N PHE A 202 17.05 -11.39 8.49
CA PHE A 202 17.74 -10.16 8.12
C PHE A 202 17.05 -8.91 8.68
N ALA A 203 15.72 -8.82 8.62
CA ALA A 203 14.96 -7.71 9.19
C ALA A 203 15.17 -7.59 10.71
N LYS A 204 15.23 -8.72 11.43
CA LYS A 204 15.58 -8.78 12.86
C LYS A 204 16.99 -8.27 13.12
N LYS A 205 17.97 -8.76 12.36
CA LYS A 205 19.38 -8.34 12.48
C LYS A 205 19.54 -6.83 12.24
N GLU A 206 18.84 -6.29 11.25
CA GLU A 206 18.90 -4.88 10.89
C GLU A 206 17.99 -3.97 11.72
N ASP A 207 17.22 -4.56 12.63
CA ASP A 207 16.20 -3.93 13.46
C ASP A 207 15.09 -3.17 12.72
N VAL A 208 14.64 -3.71 11.58
CA VAL A 208 13.60 -3.12 10.72
C VAL A 208 12.38 -4.05 10.60
N PHE A 209 11.21 -3.51 10.27
CA PHE A 209 10.03 -4.37 10.05
C PHE A 209 10.07 -5.06 8.69
N LEU A 210 9.42 -6.22 8.60
CA LEU A 210 9.10 -6.92 7.36
C LEU A 210 7.60 -6.81 7.08
N LEU A 211 7.23 -6.07 6.04
CA LEU A 211 5.88 -5.95 5.51
C LEU A 211 5.63 -7.08 4.50
N LEU A 212 4.64 -7.92 4.77
CA LEU A 212 4.22 -8.99 3.88
C LEU A 212 2.89 -8.63 3.22
N ASN A 213 2.92 -8.62 1.89
CA ASN A 213 1.74 -8.54 1.03
C ASN A 213 1.41 -9.93 0.49
N THR A 214 0.15 -10.21 0.18
CA THR A 214 -0.24 -11.52 -0.35
C THR A 214 -0.26 -11.54 -1.86
N ALA A 215 0.29 -12.59 -2.46
CA ALA A 215 0.20 -12.82 -3.90
C ALA A 215 -1.25 -12.79 -4.38
N SER A 216 -1.47 -12.19 -5.55
CA SER A 216 -2.80 -11.89 -6.07
C SER A 216 -2.77 -12.08 -7.58
N SER A 217 -3.83 -12.67 -8.13
CA SER A 217 -3.93 -12.94 -9.57
C SER A 217 -4.34 -11.69 -10.32
N VAL A 218 -3.43 -10.74 -10.47
CA VAL A 218 -3.66 -9.48 -11.16
C VAL A 218 -2.41 -9.07 -11.93
N GLY A 219 -2.58 -8.31 -13.01
CA GLY A 219 -1.46 -7.85 -13.82
C GLY A 219 -0.71 -9.04 -14.43
N LYS A 220 0.61 -9.09 -14.26
CA LYS A 220 1.42 -10.15 -14.86
C LYS A 220 1.23 -11.54 -14.22
N TRP A 221 0.50 -11.60 -13.12
CA TRP A 221 0.11 -12.84 -12.44
C TRP A 221 -1.38 -13.19 -12.62
N GLN A 222 -2.13 -12.48 -13.46
CA GLN A 222 -3.57 -12.71 -13.67
C GLN A 222 -3.87 -14.18 -14.05
N GLU A 223 -3.07 -14.75 -14.94
CA GLU A 223 -3.20 -16.14 -15.41
C GLU A 223 -2.24 -17.12 -14.71
N LYS A 224 -1.59 -16.68 -13.61
CA LYS A 224 -0.61 -17.48 -12.86
C LYS A 224 -1.15 -17.93 -11.51
N SER A 225 -2.22 -18.73 -11.53
CA SER A 225 -2.88 -19.22 -10.32
C SER A 225 -1.95 -20.03 -9.41
N GLU A 226 -0.92 -20.66 -9.97
CA GLU A 226 0.12 -21.42 -9.26
C GLU A 226 0.96 -20.55 -8.32
N MET A 227 0.96 -19.22 -8.49
CA MET A 227 1.65 -18.29 -7.60
C MET A 227 0.82 -17.96 -6.35
N LYS A 228 -0.50 -18.24 -6.33
CA LYS A 228 -1.34 -18.00 -5.16
C LYS A 228 -0.92 -18.92 -4.02
N MET A 229 -0.98 -18.38 -2.81
CA MET A 229 -0.77 -19.19 -1.60
C MET A 229 -1.85 -20.26 -1.48
N VAL A 230 -1.43 -21.51 -1.25
CA VAL A 230 -2.33 -22.62 -0.92
C VAL A 230 -2.42 -22.77 0.60
N GLU A 231 -3.26 -23.68 1.10
CA GLU A 231 -3.52 -23.84 2.54
C GLU A 231 -2.26 -23.98 3.40
N LYS A 232 -1.27 -24.75 2.93
CA LYS A 232 0.04 -24.89 3.60
C LYS A 232 0.75 -23.54 3.76
N ASP A 233 0.66 -22.68 2.75
CA ASP A 233 1.32 -21.37 2.72
C ASP A 233 0.60 -20.38 3.64
N ILE A 234 -0.73 -20.49 3.75
CA ILE A 234 -1.55 -19.67 4.66
C ILE A 234 -1.16 -19.94 6.12
N VAL A 235 -1.02 -21.21 6.50
CA VAL A 235 -0.59 -21.59 7.86
C VAL A 235 0.78 -20.98 8.18
N LEU A 236 1.72 -21.07 7.24
CA LEU A 236 3.04 -20.48 7.38
C LEU A 236 2.98 -18.95 7.45
N PHE A 237 2.20 -18.30 6.58
CA PHE A 237 1.98 -16.85 6.61
C PHE A 237 1.43 -16.39 7.95
N GLU A 238 0.43 -17.09 8.50
CA GLU A 238 -0.11 -16.80 9.82
C GLU A 238 0.91 -16.98 10.93
N ASP A 239 1.83 -17.93 10.81
CA ASP A 239 2.93 -18.08 11.74
C ASP A 239 3.92 -16.91 11.67
N PHE A 240 4.30 -16.47 10.47
CA PHE A 240 5.07 -15.25 10.27
C PHE A 240 4.40 -14.04 10.92
N MET A 241 3.08 -13.90 10.78
CA MET A 241 2.31 -12.79 11.35
C MET A 241 2.32 -12.74 12.90
N LYS A 242 2.72 -13.81 13.60
CA LYS A 242 2.90 -13.80 15.06
C LYS A 242 4.20 -13.11 15.49
N ASP A 243 5.17 -12.98 14.59
CA ASP A 243 6.45 -12.37 14.89
C ASP A 243 6.34 -10.85 15.07
N ALA A 244 7.02 -10.31 16.10
CA ALA A 244 6.96 -8.88 16.42
C ALA A 244 7.59 -7.98 15.34
N TYR A 245 8.34 -8.54 14.39
CA TYR A 245 8.94 -7.83 13.26
C TYR A 245 8.07 -7.88 11.99
N VAL A 246 7.06 -8.75 11.91
CA VAL A 246 6.25 -8.92 10.71
C VAL A 246 4.99 -8.07 10.76
N ARG A 247 4.64 -7.48 9.62
CA ARG A 247 3.49 -6.59 9.44
C ARG A 247 2.78 -6.95 8.15
N SER A 248 1.47 -6.69 8.12
CA SER A 248 0.66 -6.73 6.91
C SER A 248 -0.48 -5.73 7.04
N ASP A 249 -1.09 -5.33 5.93
CA ASP A 249 -2.19 -4.37 5.92
C ASP A 249 -3.41 -4.82 6.72
N THR A 250 -3.55 -6.13 6.94
CA THR A 250 -4.64 -6.73 7.73
C THR A 250 -4.38 -6.74 9.24
N SER A 251 -3.18 -6.32 9.69
CA SER A 251 -2.75 -6.49 11.08
C SER A 251 -3.52 -5.63 12.06
N PHE A 252 -3.92 -4.42 11.66
CA PHE A 252 -4.52 -3.45 12.57
C PHE A 252 -5.50 -2.51 11.88
N ASN A 253 -6.70 -2.42 12.47
CA ASN A 253 -7.84 -1.65 12.00
C ASN A 253 -8.49 -0.92 13.19
N PHE A 254 -9.13 0.21 12.93
CA PHE A 254 -9.80 0.99 13.99
C PHE A 254 -10.93 0.22 14.69
N SER A 255 -11.52 -0.77 14.03
CA SER A 255 -12.52 -1.63 14.67
C SER A 255 -11.93 -2.62 15.69
N GLY A 256 -10.60 -2.63 15.90
CA GLY A 256 -9.90 -3.61 16.73
C GLY A 256 -9.88 -5.03 16.14
N LYS A 257 -10.34 -5.22 14.89
CA LYS A 257 -10.41 -6.52 14.21
C LYS A 257 -9.31 -6.64 13.17
N SER A 258 -8.59 -7.76 13.13
CA SER A 258 -7.72 -8.05 11.99
C SER A 258 -8.56 -8.42 10.76
N GLY A 259 -8.20 -7.87 9.59
CA GLY A 259 -8.90 -8.16 8.34
C GLY A 259 -8.69 -7.10 7.25
N CYS A 260 -9.19 -7.36 6.04
CA CYS A 260 -9.00 -6.49 4.88
C CYS A 260 -9.52 -5.05 5.13
N PRO A 261 -8.65 -4.01 5.07
CA PRO A 261 -9.07 -2.62 5.22
C PRO A 261 -9.59 -1.99 3.92
N GLY A 262 -9.47 -2.69 2.79
CA GLY A 262 -9.74 -2.18 1.45
C GLY A 262 -11.17 -1.65 1.31
N GLY A 263 -11.26 -0.39 0.91
CA GLY A 263 -12.49 0.38 0.78
C GLY A 263 -13.21 0.74 2.08
N LYS A 264 -12.69 0.33 3.24
CA LYS A 264 -13.27 0.63 4.55
C LYS A 264 -12.41 1.58 5.34
N GLU A 265 -11.15 1.25 5.57
CA GLU A 265 -10.17 2.11 6.26
C GLU A 265 -9.02 2.53 5.34
N ARG A 266 -8.93 1.91 4.17
CA ARG A 266 -7.88 2.17 3.20
C ARG A 266 -8.49 2.32 1.82
N ILE A 267 -8.01 3.29 1.06
CA ILE A 267 -8.29 3.43 -0.37
C ILE A 267 -6.99 3.65 -1.13
N HIS A 268 -7.03 3.41 -2.43
CA HIS A 268 -5.96 3.78 -3.34
C HIS A 268 -6.48 4.82 -4.32
N ILE A 269 -5.71 5.89 -4.52
CA ILE A 269 -5.98 6.93 -5.51
C ILE A 269 -4.92 6.83 -6.59
N THR A 270 -5.36 6.63 -7.83
CA THR A 270 -4.46 6.49 -8.97
C THR A 270 -3.77 7.82 -9.28
N ALA A 271 -2.71 7.77 -10.08
CA ALA A 271 -2.02 8.97 -10.55
C ALA A 271 -2.89 9.90 -11.43
N TYR A 272 -4.14 9.51 -11.72
CA TYR A 272 -5.10 10.30 -12.49
C TYR A 272 -6.41 10.58 -11.73
N GLY A 273 -6.43 10.34 -10.42
CA GLY A 273 -7.56 10.67 -9.54
C GLY A 273 -8.66 9.61 -9.42
N ASP A 274 -8.55 8.45 -10.09
CA ASP A 274 -9.51 7.36 -9.91
C ASP A 274 -9.35 6.77 -8.50
N VAL A 275 -10.47 6.52 -7.81
CA VAL A 275 -10.47 6.01 -6.43
C VAL A 275 -10.91 4.55 -6.41
N ILE A 276 -10.00 3.67 -6.00
CA ILE A 276 -10.19 2.21 -5.92
C ILE A 276 -10.00 1.73 -4.49
N THR A 277 -10.42 0.50 -4.17
CA THR A 277 -10.33 -0.04 -2.78
C THR A 277 -8.90 -0.39 -2.36
N CYS A 278 -8.10 -0.85 -3.31
CA CYS A 278 -6.72 -1.34 -3.14
C CYS A 278 -6.06 -1.40 -4.52
N PRO A 279 -4.73 -1.24 -4.66
CA PRO A 279 -4.01 -1.35 -5.95
C PRO A 279 -4.18 -2.68 -6.70
N LEU A 280 -4.78 -3.70 -6.07
CA LEU A 280 -5.04 -5.00 -6.67
C LEU A 280 -6.43 -5.10 -7.32
N VAL A 281 -7.39 -4.24 -6.95
CA VAL A 281 -8.77 -4.29 -7.43
C VAL A 281 -9.00 -3.16 -8.42
N GLN A 282 -9.10 -3.48 -9.71
CA GLN A 282 -9.16 -2.49 -10.81
C GLN A 282 -10.57 -1.89 -11.03
N VAL A 283 -11.33 -1.66 -9.96
CA VAL A 283 -12.67 -1.06 -9.99
C VAL A 283 -12.63 0.34 -9.39
N SER A 284 -12.93 1.35 -10.21
CA SER A 284 -13.04 2.76 -9.82
C SER A 284 -14.42 3.09 -9.33
N TYR A 285 -14.49 3.61 -8.11
CA TYR A 285 -15.73 4.08 -7.51
C TYR A 285 -16.05 5.53 -7.87
N GLY A 286 -15.20 6.19 -8.65
CA GLY A 286 -15.33 7.59 -9.03
C GLY A 286 -13.97 8.23 -9.19
N ASN A 287 -13.96 9.46 -9.70
CA ASN A 287 -12.73 10.23 -9.89
C ASN A 287 -12.78 11.50 -9.06
N VAL A 288 -11.79 11.70 -8.19
CA VAL A 288 -11.75 12.80 -7.20
C VAL A 288 -11.56 14.18 -7.84
N LEU A 289 -11.23 14.24 -9.14
CA LEU A 289 -11.22 15.49 -9.91
C LEU A 289 -12.62 15.87 -10.43
N LYS A 290 -13.58 14.95 -10.39
CA LYS A 290 -14.93 15.14 -10.92
C LYS A 290 -15.99 15.25 -9.83
N GLU A 291 -15.77 14.61 -8.69
CA GLU A 291 -16.69 14.62 -7.55
C GLU A 291 -15.93 14.55 -6.23
N SER A 292 -16.59 14.88 -5.12
CA SER A 292 -15.93 14.88 -3.81
C SER A 292 -15.49 13.48 -3.38
N LEU A 293 -14.35 13.38 -2.70
CA LEU A 293 -13.87 12.12 -2.12
C LEU A 293 -14.88 11.54 -1.11
N GLN A 294 -15.63 12.41 -0.42
CA GLN A 294 -16.67 11.97 0.50
C GLN A 294 -17.79 11.22 -0.21
N THR A 295 -18.24 11.70 -1.38
CA THR A 295 -19.26 11.03 -2.19
C THR A 295 -18.77 9.66 -2.63
N ILE A 296 -17.55 9.59 -3.17
CA ILE A 296 -16.94 8.34 -3.64
C ILE A 296 -16.77 7.33 -2.50
N TYR A 297 -16.28 7.79 -1.34
CA TYR A 297 -16.07 6.94 -0.18
C TYR A 297 -17.38 6.40 0.40
N LYS A 298 -18.44 7.22 0.46
CA LYS A 298 -19.79 6.76 0.87
C LYS A 298 -20.32 5.69 -0.08
N ARG A 299 -20.20 5.89 -1.40
CA ARG A 299 -20.57 4.91 -2.43
C ARG A 299 -19.86 3.58 -2.22
N MET A 300 -18.54 3.63 -2.07
CA MET A 300 -17.71 2.46 -1.80
C MET A 300 -18.15 1.73 -0.52
N ASN A 301 -18.45 2.46 0.57
CA ASN A 301 -18.86 1.87 1.84
C ASN A 301 -20.24 1.18 1.82
N ARG A 302 -21.08 1.46 0.82
CA ARG A 302 -22.39 0.79 0.64
C ARG A 302 -22.27 -0.61 0.04
N MET A 303 -21.15 -0.95 -0.59
CA MET A 303 -20.97 -2.23 -1.27
C MET A 303 -21.08 -3.40 -0.29
N PRO A 304 -21.89 -4.45 -0.59
CA PRO A 304 -22.07 -5.60 0.28
C PRO A 304 -20.75 -6.27 0.69
N PHE A 305 -19.85 -6.42 -0.28
CA PHE A 305 -18.54 -7.02 -0.08
C PHE A 305 -17.55 -6.09 0.65
N ILE A 306 -17.86 -4.83 0.97
CA ILE A 306 -16.99 -3.93 1.78
C ILE A 306 -17.46 -3.88 3.24
N LYS A 307 -18.76 -4.10 3.50
CA LYS A 307 -19.34 -4.00 4.86
C LYS A 307 -18.66 -4.93 5.86
N LYS A 308 -18.36 -6.17 5.47
CA LYS A 308 -17.74 -7.21 6.33
C LYS A 308 -16.22 -7.26 6.16
N TYR A 309 -15.50 -7.31 7.29
CA TYR A 309 -14.07 -7.64 7.27
C TYR A 309 -13.89 -9.11 6.92
N SER A 310 -13.02 -9.40 5.95
CA SER A 310 -12.52 -10.76 5.73
C SER A 310 -11.20 -10.93 6.46
N ARG A 311 -11.03 -12.10 7.07
CA ARG A 311 -9.83 -12.50 7.80
C ARG A 311 -8.59 -12.49 6.90
N LEU A 312 -8.74 -13.02 5.69
CA LEU A 312 -7.71 -13.07 4.65
C LEU A 312 -8.00 -12.05 3.54
N CYS A 313 -7.02 -11.83 2.67
CA CYS A 313 -7.17 -10.98 1.48
C CYS A 313 -8.26 -11.56 0.56
N LYS A 314 -9.30 -10.76 0.27
CA LYS A 314 -10.39 -11.18 -0.63
C LYS A 314 -9.89 -11.45 -2.04
N HIS A 315 -9.00 -10.60 -2.57
CA HIS A 315 -8.46 -10.81 -3.92
C HIS A 315 -7.70 -12.13 -4.03
N SER A 316 -6.89 -12.45 -3.03
CA SER A 316 -6.05 -13.66 -3.03
C SER A 316 -6.84 -14.95 -2.73
N PHE A 317 -7.82 -14.90 -1.82
CA PHE A 317 -8.39 -16.10 -1.19
C PHE A 317 -9.91 -16.24 -1.27
N ASP A 318 -10.62 -15.26 -1.81
CA ASP A 318 -12.08 -15.32 -2.02
C ASP A 318 -12.34 -15.44 -3.51
N ASP A 319 -12.41 -16.68 -4.00
CA ASP A 319 -12.53 -16.97 -5.43
C ASP A 319 -13.85 -16.45 -6.01
N GLU A 320 -14.93 -16.47 -5.23
CA GLU A 320 -16.21 -15.88 -5.66
C GLU A 320 -16.06 -14.38 -5.87
N TYR A 321 -15.48 -13.67 -4.89
CA TYR A 321 -15.19 -12.24 -5.03
C TYR A 321 -14.27 -11.95 -6.21
N TYR A 322 -13.22 -12.76 -6.40
CA TYR A 322 -12.30 -12.57 -7.52
C TYR A 322 -13.00 -12.74 -8.88
N GLN A 323 -13.75 -13.83 -9.07
CA GLN A 323 -14.43 -14.11 -10.35
C GLN A 323 -15.55 -13.11 -10.63
N GLN A 324 -16.31 -12.70 -9.61
CA GLN A 324 -17.45 -11.80 -9.80
C GLN A 324 -17.03 -10.33 -9.89
N ILE A 325 -16.01 -9.87 -9.15
CA ILE A 325 -15.69 -8.44 -9.00
C ILE A 325 -14.34 -8.06 -9.60
N CYS A 326 -13.28 -8.84 -9.39
CA CYS A 326 -11.94 -8.46 -9.84
C CYS A 326 -11.73 -8.77 -11.33
N ARG A 327 -11.98 -10.02 -11.72
CA ARG A 327 -11.67 -10.53 -13.06
C ARG A 327 -12.33 -9.72 -14.19
N PRO A 328 -13.63 -9.33 -14.13
CA PRO A 328 -14.23 -8.53 -15.19
C PRO A 328 -13.55 -7.17 -15.37
N ALA A 329 -13.14 -6.54 -14.27
CA ALA A 329 -12.47 -5.25 -14.26
C ALA A 329 -11.03 -5.30 -14.78
N GLU A 330 -10.39 -6.46 -14.73
CA GLU A 330 -9.02 -6.69 -15.20
C GLU A 330 -8.96 -7.04 -16.70
N GLN A 331 -10.08 -7.45 -17.32
CA GLN A 331 -10.15 -7.82 -18.74
C GLN A 331 -10.34 -6.64 -19.70
N ILE A 332 -10.60 -5.43 -19.18
CA ILE A 332 -10.76 -4.26 -20.03
C ILE A 332 -9.40 -3.70 -20.48
N LYS A 333 -9.39 -3.07 -21.65
CA LYS A 333 -8.19 -2.49 -22.24
C LYS A 333 -7.51 -1.42 -21.37
N ASN A 334 -8.31 -0.62 -20.64
CA ASN A 334 -7.83 0.56 -19.91
C ASN A 334 -8.41 0.61 -18.48
N PRO A 335 -7.89 -0.18 -17.52
CA PRO A 335 -8.33 -0.10 -16.13
C PRO A 335 -7.99 1.27 -15.48
N PRO A 336 -8.64 1.62 -14.36
CA PRO A 336 -9.70 0.85 -13.70
C PRO A 336 -11.06 0.98 -14.40
N MET A 337 -11.88 -0.06 -14.33
CA MET A 337 -13.27 -0.08 -14.80
C MET A 337 -14.13 0.81 -13.89
N SER A 338 -15.03 1.61 -14.45
CA SER A 338 -16.00 2.34 -13.65
C SER A 338 -16.95 1.37 -12.95
N VAL A 339 -17.23 1.59 -11.66
CA VAL A 339 -18.20 0.80 -10.89
C VAL A 339 -19.57 0.82 -11.57
N PHE A 340 -19.95 1.94 -12.19
CA PHE A 340 -21.23 2.12 -12.91
C PHE A 340 -21.34 1.30 -14.21
N SER A 341 -20.21 0.85 -14.76
CA SER A 341 -20.18 -0.01 -15.95
C SER A 341 -19.87 -1.46 -15.62
N HIS A 342 -19.80 -1.81 -14.33
CA HIS A 342 -19.37 -3.13 -13.91
C HIS A 342 -20.52 -4.14 -14.03
N PRO A 343 -20.36 -5.27 -14.76
CA PRO A 343 -21.47 -6.16 -15.11
C PRO A 343 -22.13 -6.83 -13.90
N ASN A 344 -21.38 -7.04 -12.82
CA ASN A 344 -21.85 -7.73 -11.62
C ASN A 344 -22.03 -6.80 -10.40
N ILE A 345 -22.00 -5.47 -10.59
CA ILE A 345 -22.29 -4.52 -9.50
C ILE A 345 -23.50 -3.70 -9.91
N GLU A 346 -24.64 -3.97 -9.28
CA GLU A 346 -25.91 -3.29 -9.50
C GLU A 346 -26.22 -2.30 -8.35
N ASN A 347 -27.16 -1.37 -8.59
CA ASN A 347 -27.75 -0.49 -7.58
C ASN A 347 -26.73 0.38 -6.80
N ILE A 348 -25.98 1.23 -7.52
CA ILE A 348 -24.86 2.01 -6.97
C ILE A 348 -25.27 3.43 -6.48
N ASP A 349 -26.51 3.86 -6.74
CA ASP A 349 -27.01 5.21 -6.40
C ASP A 349 -27.21 5.47 -4.89
#